data_AF-A0A3D0MUF3-F1
#
_entry.id   AF-A0A3D0MUF3-F1
#
_cell.length_a   1.000
_cell.length_b   1.000
_cell.length_c   1.000
_cell.angle_alpha   90.00
_cell.angle_beta   90.00
_cell.angle_gamma   90.00
#
_symmetry.space_group_name_H-M   'P 1'
#
loop_
_entity.id
_entity.type
_entity.pdbx_description
1 polymer ?
#
loop_
_entity_poly.entity_id
_entity_poly.type
_entity_poly.pdbx_seq_one_letter_code
_entity_poly.pdbx_strand_id
1 'polypeptide(L)'
;MPTLQQKNMETWQVVRDRVLLYVRAMDLPPFEGLEIALESLKQANTYSIEEAMNSLAYTIEKRGLNKGVLDAQGEHIASIPSMNRGVMVSKNFDRTPWLTALKIFIHRWTRDLFGPSRTR
;
A
#
# COMPACT_ATOMS: atom_id res chain seq x y z
N MET A 1 21.68 -26.51 -5.43
CA MET A 1 20.25 -26.48 -5.83
C MET A 1 19.43 -26.72 -4.58
N PRO A 2 18.68 -25.73 -4.05
CA PRO A 2 17.86 -25.92 -2.87
C PRO A 2 16.76 -26.96 -3.15
N THR A 3 16.45 -27.80 -2.15
CA THR A 3 15.37 -28.80 -2.28
C THR A 3 14.00 -28.10 -2.27
N LEU A 4 12.99 -28.71 -2.90
CA LEU A 4 11.63 -28.14 -2.97
C LEU A 4 11.06 -27.83 -1.56
N GLN A 5 11.42 -28.63 -0.56
CA GLN A 5 11.03 -28.39 0.84
C GLN A 5 11.69 -27.13 1.43
N GLN A 6 12.98 -26.88 1.14
CA GLN A 6 13.65 -25.65 1.59
C GLN A 6 13.02 -24.41 0.97
N LYS A 7 12.73 -24.44 -0.35
CA LYS A 7 12.09 -23.34 -1.05
C LYS A 7 10.70 -23.01 -0.48
N ASN A 8 9.91 -24.04 -0.16
CA ASN A 8 8.59 -23.86 0.45
C ASN A 8 8.69 -23.27 1.86
N MET A 9 9.68 -23.70 2.65
CA MET A 9 9.89 -23.22 4.01
C MET A 9 10.36 -21.75 4.04
N GLU A 10 11.26 -21.35 3.14
CA GLU A 10 11.67 -19.96 2.95
C GLU A 10 10.48 -19.08 2.56
N THR A 11 9.65 -19.55 1.63
CA THR A 11 8.47 -18.80 1.18
C THR A 11 7.48 -18.60 2.33
N TRP A 12 7.28 -19.62 3.17
CA TRP A 12 6.40 -19.55 4.33
C TRP A 12 6.91 -18.56 5.39
N GLN A 13 8.23 -18.50 5.60
CA GLN A 13 8.86 -17.51 6.48
C GLN A 13 8.63 -16.08 5.96
N VAL A 14 8.80 -15.86 4.66
CA VAL A 14 8.56 -14.55 4.03
C VAL A 14 7.10 -14.11 4.18
N VAL A 15 6.15 -15.02 3.98
CA VAL A 15 4.71 -14.74 4.16
C VAL A 15 4.39 -14.39 5.61
N ARG A 16 4.88 -15.19 6.57
CA ARG A 16 4.71 -14.92 8.01
C ARG A 16 5.27 -13.56 8.39
N ASP A 17 6.49 -13.25 7.97
CA ASP A 17 7.18 -12.02 8.35
C ASP A 17 6.48 -10.79 7.75
N ARG A 18 5.97 -10.91 6.51
CA ARG A 18 5.11 -9.90 5.88
C ARG A 18 3.86 -9.62 6.71
N VAL A 19 3.11 -10.66 7.09
CA VAL A 19 1.88 -10.50 7.90
C VAL A 19 2.19 -9.82 9.23
N LEU A 20 3.21 -10.29 9.94
CA LEU A 20 3.62 -9.72 11.24
C LEU A 20 4.08 -8.26 11.12
N LEU A 21 4.75 -7.89 10.03
CA LEU A 21 5.15 -6.51 9.76
C LEU A 21 3.93 -5.57 9.70
N TYR A 22 2.88 -5.96 8.97
CA TYR A 22 1.66 -5.15 8.87
C TYR A 22 0.88 -5.10 10.17
N VAL A 23 0.76 -6.24 10.86
CA VAL A 23 0.08 -6.30 12.16
C VAL A 23 0.77 -5.41 13.19
N ARG A 24 2.11 -5.42 13.23
CA ARG A 24 2.88 -4.53 14.09
C ARG A 24 2.61 -3.04 13.81
N ALA A 25 2.31 -2.68 12.57
CA ALA A 25 2.01 -1.31 12.18
C ALA A 25 0.60 -0.84 12.61
N MET A 26 -0.29 -1.73 13.03
CA MET A 26 -1.66 -1.40 13.42
C MET A 26 -1.81 -0.87 14.86
N ASP A 27 -0.73 -0.81 15.64
CA ASP A 27 -0.73 -0.33 17.03
C ASP A 27 -1.78 -1.03 17.93
N LEU A 28 -1.98 -2.33 17.70
CA LEU A 28 -2.91 -3.17 18.47
C LEU A 28 -2.24 -3.72 19.74
N PRO A 29 -3.02 -4.06 20.78
CA PRO A 29 -2.53 -4.85 21.90
C PRO A 29 -1.79 -6.11 21.41
N PRO A 30 -0.64 -6.50 22.01
CA PRO A 30 0.21 -7.55 21.48
C PRO A 30 -0.50 -8.88 21.22
N PHE A 31 -1.38 -9.29 22.12
CA PHE A 31 -2.15 -10.53 21.99
C PHE A 31 -3.17 -10.47 20.86
N GLU A 32 -3.86 -9.33 20.72
CA GLU A 32 -4.88 -9.14 19.69
C GLU A 32 -4.25 -9.12 18.29
N GLY A 33 -3.12 -8.42 18.13
CA GLY A 33 -2.37 -8.44 16.87
C GLY A 33 -1.91 -9.85 16.48
N LEU A 34 -1.35 -10.61 17.43
CA LEU A 34 -0.93 -11.99 17.16
C LEU A 34 -2.09 -12.92 16.82
N GLU A 35 -3.24 -12.74 17.45
CA GLU A 35 -4.43 -13.53 17.16
C GLU A 35 -4.94 -13.30 15.73
N ILE A 36 -4.95 -12.04 15.28
CA ILE A 36 -5.32 -11.66 13.91
C ILE A 36 -4.35 -12.25 12.90
N ALA A 37 -3.03 -12.14 13.16
CA ALA A 37 -2.00 -12.72 12.31
C ALA A 37 -2.18 -14.25 12.17
N LEU A 38 -2.50 -14.92 13.29
CA LEU A 38 -2.73 -16.36 13.32
C LEU A 38 -4.00 -16.74 12.52
N GLU A 39 -5.11 -16.03 12.72
CA GLU A 39 -6.37 -16.29 12.02
C GLU A 39 -6.19 -16.09 10.51
N SER A 40 -5.50 -15.02 10.08
CA SER A 40 -5.25 -14.76 8.66
C SER A 40 -4.32 -15.80 8.02
N LEU A 41 -3.26 -16.22 8.71
CA LEU A 41 -2.36 -17.25 8.18
C LEU A 41 -3.05 -18.62 8.06
N LYS A 42 -3.91 -18.95 9.03
CA LYS A 42 -4.72 -20.18 8.98
C LYS A 42 -5.73 -20.17 7.83
N GLN A 43 -6.35 -19.03 7.55
CA GLN A 43 -7.29 -18.89 6.44
C GLN A 43 -6.61 -18.93 5.08
N ALA A 44 -5.47 -18.28 4.93
CA ALA A 44 -4.76 -18.22 3.66
C ALA A 44 -4.18 -19.58 3.24
N ASN A 45 -3.65 -20.35 4.21
CA ASN A 45 -3.02 -21.67 4.00
C ASN A 45 -2.19 -21.78 2.70
N THR A 46 -1.39 -20.76 2.42
CA THR A 46 -0.74 -20.57 1.12
C THR A 46 0.70 -20.07 1.27
N TYR A 47 1.49 -20.27 0.23
CA TYR A 47 2.82 -19.71 0.07
C TYR A 47 2.80 -18.36 -0.68
N SER A 48 1.62 -17.90 -1.11
CA SER A 48 1.46 -16.62 -1.80
C SER A 48 1.32 -15.47 -0.81
N ILE A 49 2.16 -14.44 -0.95
CA ILE A 49 2.06 -13.21 -0.16
C ILE A 49 0.72 -12.51 -0.42
N GLU A 50 0.26 -12.49 -1.67
CA GLU A 50 -0.97 -11.78 -2.05
C GLU A 50 -2.21 -12.38 -1.36
N GLU A 51 -2.35 -13.70 -1.40
CA GLU A 51 -3.45 -14.41 -0.75
C GLU A 51 -3.40 -14.25 0.78
N ALA A 52 -2.21 -14.30 1.38
CA ALA A 52 -2.03 -14.06 2.82
C ALA A 52 -2.43 -12.63 3.22
N MET A 53 -2.07 -11.63 2.41
CA MET A 53 -2.45 -10.24 2.65
C MET A 53 -3.96 -10.01 2.44
N ASN A 54 -4.58 -10.67 1.46
CA ASN A 54 -6.02 -10.61 1.24
C ASN A 54 -6.80 -11.22 2.42
N SER A 55 -6.34 -12.37 2.93
CA SER A 55 -6.93 -12.98 4.13
C SER A 55 -6.73 -12.11 5.38
N LEU A 56 -5.58 -11.46 5.51
CA LEU A 56 -5.34 -10.49 6.60
C LEU A 56 -6.31 -9.31 6.51
N ALA A 57 -6.47 -8.72 5.33
CA ALA A 57 -7.42 -7.62 5.10
C ALA A 57 -8.86 -8.03 5.46
N TYR A 58 -9.28 -9.23 5.03
CA TYR A 58 -10.60 -9.78 5.37
C TYR A 58 -10.78 -9.98 6.88
N THR A 59 -9.76 -10.47 7.58
CA THR A 59 -9.81 -10.68 9.04
C THR A 59 -9.90 -9.35 9.80
N ILE A 60 -9.16 -8.34 9.36
CA ILE A 60 -9.21 -6.97 9.90
C ILE A 60 -10.60 -6.36 9.70
N GLU A 61 -11.17 -6.49 8.51
CA GLU A 61 -12.51 -6.01 8.18
C GLU A 61 -13.58 -6.71 9.02
N LYS A 62 -13.52 -8.05 9.11
CA LYS A 62 -14.44 -8.87 9.92
C LYS A 62 -14.42 -8.48 11.40
N ARG A 63 -13.27 -8.06 11.95
CA ARG A 63 -13.13 -7.60 13.33
C ARG A 63 -13.47 -6.10 13.51
N GLY A 64 -13.86 -5.39 12.45
CA GLY A 64 -14.15 -3.95 12.50
C GLY A 64 -12.93 -3.09 12.81
N LEU A 65 -11.72 -3.61 12.57
CA LEU A 65 -10.46 -2.94 12.84
C LEU A 65 -10.00 -2.05 11.68
N ASN A 66 -10.76 -2.04 10.57
CA ASN A 66 -10.61 -1.07 9.48
C ASN A 66 -11.07 0.33 9.93
N LYS A 67 -10.35 0.89 10.89
CA LYS A 67 -10.40 2.31 11.20
C LYS A 67 -9.46 3.00 10.22
N GLY A 68 -9.90 3.18 8.97
CA GLY A 68 -9.19 4.08 8.06
C GLY A 68 -8.91 5.42 8.76
N VAL A 69 -7.84 6.13 8.38
CA VAL A 69 -7.51 7.43 8.99
C VAL A 69 -8.75 8.31 8.89
N LEU A 70 -9.29 8.78 10.01
CA LEU A 70 -10.48 9.60 10.01
C LEU A 70 -10.10 11.05 9.72
N ASP A 71 -10.88 11.70 8.87
CA ASP A 71 -10.96 13.14 8.71
C ASP A 71 -11.44 13.78 10.04
N ALA A 72 -11.11 15.05 10.29
CA ALA A 72 -11.75 15.87 11.31
C ALA A 72 -13.30 15.89 11.23
N GLN A 73 -13.89 15.49 10.10
CA GLN A 73 -15.33 15.30 9.90
C GLN A 73 -15.82 13.87 10.19
N GLY A 74 -14.95 12.92 10.54
CA GLY A 74 -15.31 11.53 10.87
C GLY A 74 -15.44 10.60 9.66
N GLU A 75 -15.09 11.05 8.46
CA GLU A 75 -15.07 10.25 7.24
C GLU A 75 -13.73 9.52 7.07
N HIS A 76 -13.74 8.32 6.48
CA HIS A 76 -12.49 7.59 6.22
C HIS A 76 -11.69 8.22 5.08
N ILE A 77 -10.51 8.73 5.39
CA ILE A 77 -9.52 9.19 4.41
C ILE A 77 -8.99 7.96 3.67
N ALA A 78 -9.33 7.87 2.39
CA ALA A 78 -8.68 6.94 1.49
C ALA A 78 -7.18 7.27 1.47
N SER A 79 -6.34 6.37 1.99
CA SER A 79 -4.87 6.48 1.96
C SER A 79 -4.27 6.27 0.56
N ILE A 80 -5.08 6.45 -0.48
CA ILE A 80 -4.67 6.36 -1.87
C ILE A 80 -4.14 7.75 -2.24
N PRO A 81 -2.85 7.89 -2.61
CA PRO A 81 -2.37 9.18 -3.10
C PRO A 81 -3.24 9.59 -4.29
N SER A 82 -3.74 10.82 -4.28
CA SER A 82 -4.57 11.30 -5.39
C SER A 82 -3.83 11.06 -6.71
N MET A 83 -4.53 10.47 -7.67
CA MET A 83 -3.94 10.06 -8.96
C MET A 83 -3.35 11.26 -9.73
N ASN A 84 -3.68 12.49 -9.30
CA ASN A 84 -3.02 13.73 -9.67
C ASN A 84 -1.73 13.94 -8.85
N ARG A 85 -0.74 13.06 -9.00
CA ARG A 85 0.63 13.21 -8.44
C ARG A 85 1.45 14.23 -9.24
N GLY A 86 0.88 15.41 -9.52
CA GLY A 86 1.68 16.61 -9.73
C GLY A 86 2.10 17.15 -8.38
N VAL A 87 3.29 17.74 -8.27
CA VAL A 87 3.74 18.44 -7.06
C VAL A 87 2.71 19.54 -6.76
N MET A 88 1.83 19.32 -5.79
CA MET A 88 0.89 20.35 -5.36
C MET A 88 1.67 21.34 -4.49
N VAL A 89 2.22 22.38 -5.14
CA VAL A 89 2.73 23.55 -4.42
C VAL A 89 1.51 24.24 -3.80
N SER A 90 1.48 24.37 -2.48
CA SER A 90 0.38 25.02 -1.80
C SER A 90 0.23 26.46 -2.32
N LYS A 91 -1.01 26.94 -2.46
CA LYS A 91 -1.32 28.28 -3.02
C LYS A 91 -0.59 29.43 -2.31
N ASN A 92 -0.18 29.21 -1.06
CA ASN A 92 0.57 30.17 -0.24
C ASN A 92 2.08 30.21 -0.56
N PHE A 93 2.62 29.19 -1.23
CA PHE A 93 4.04 29.09 -1.59
C PHE A 93 4.31 29.29 -3.08
N ASP A 94 3.29 29.24 -3.95
CA ASP A 94 3.45 29.54 -5.37
C ASP A 94 3.41 31.05 -5.62
N ARG A 95 4.59 31.69 -5.55
CA ARG A 95 4.73 33.13 -5.82
C ARG A 95 4.56 33.50 -7.30
N THR A 96 4.56 32.52 -8.21
CA THR A 96 4.55 32.74 -9.67
C THR A 96 3.76 31.65 -10.40
N PRO A 97 2.42 31.63 -10.25
CA PRO A 97 1.58 30.51 -10.72
C PRO A 97 1.62 30.29 -12.24
N TRP A 98 1.85 31.34 -13.02
CA TRP A 98 1.93 31.24 -14.49
C TRP A 98 3.20 30.53 -14.97
N LEU A 99 4.33 30.69 -14.27
CA LEU A 99 5.59 30.01 -14.59
C LEU A 99 5.50 28.52 -14.29
N THR A 100 4.87 28.16 -13.16
CA THR A 100 4.64 26.77 -12.77
C THR A 100 3.75 26.07 -13.80
N ALA A 101 2.65 26.70 -14.21
CA ALA A 101 1.74 26.18 -15.23
C ALA A 101 2.44 26.00 -16.60
N LEU A 102 3.20 26.99 -17.04
CA LEU A 102 3.94 26.92 -18.31
C LEU A 102 4.99 25.80 -18.31
N LYS A 103 5.74 25.65 -17.21
CA LYS A 103 6.77 24.61 -17.07
C LYS A 103 6.17 23.21 -17.10
N ILE A 104 5.03 23.01 -16.43
CA ILE A 104 4.27 21.74 -16.48
C ILE A 104 3.79 21.46 -17.90
N PHE A 105 3.26 22.48 -18.59
CA PHE A 105 2.80 22.36 -19.97
C PHE A 105 3.93 21.95 -20.92
N ILE A 106 5.08 22.63 -20.86
CA ILE A 106 6.24 22.31 -21.70
C ILE A 106 6.77 20.92 -21.38
N HIS A 107 6.94 20.58 -20.10
CA HIS A 107 7.45 19.27 -19.70
C HIS A 107 6.54 18.12 -20.18
N ARG A 108 5.22 18.32 -20.13
CA ARG A 108 4.24 17.38 -20.66
C ARG A 108 4.33 17.27 -22.17
N TRP A 109 4.45 18.40 -22.89
CA TRP A 109 4.60 18.42 -24.34
C TRP A 109 5.89 17.73 -24.81
N THR A 110 7.01 17.97 -24.11
CA THR A 110 8.28 17.28 -24.40
C THR A 110 8.21 15.78 -24.15
N ARG A 111 7.49 15.36 -23.11
CA ARG A 111 7.27 13.93 -22.83
C ARG A 111 6.36 13.29 -23.88
N ASP A 112 5.37 14.00 -24.39
CA ASP A 112 4.47 13.47 -25.42
C ASP A 112 5.16 13.38 -26.80
N LEU A 113 6.16 14.23 -27.09
CA LEU A 113 6.93 14.20 -28.34
C LEU A 113 8.18 13.30 -28.32
N PHE A 114 8.85 13.19 -27.18
CA PHE A 114 10.13 12.45 -27.05
C PHE A 114 10.09 11.34 -25.99
N GLY A 115 8.93 11.07 -25.37
CA GLY A 115 8.78 9.99 -24.42
C GLY A 115 8.86 8.62 -25.10
N PRO A 116 9.33 7.58 -24.39
CA PRO A 116 9.41 6.24 -24.97
C PRO A 116 8.01 5.79 -25.38
N SER A 117 7.84 5.48 -26.67
CA SER A 117 6.67 4.75 -27.15
C SER A 117 6.62 3.45 -26.37
N ARG A 118 5.68 3.34 -25.42
CA ARG A 118 5.36 2.06 -24.79
C ARG A 118 4.79 1.16 -25.88
N THR A 119 5.66 0.40 -26.55
CA THR A 119 5.29 -0.79 -27.28
C THR A 119 4.62 -1.72 -26.27
N ARG A 120 3.35 -2.00 -26.56
CA ARG A 120 2.45 -2.92 -25.84
C ARG A 120 3.08 -4.27 -25.59
#